data_AF-A0A522ASS0-F1
#
_entry.id   AF-A0A522ASS0-F1
#
_cell.length_a   1.000
_cell.length_b   1.000
_cell.length_c   1.000
_cell.angle_alpha   90.00
_cell.angle_beta   90.00
_cell.angle_gamma   90.00
#
_symmetry.space_group_name_H-M   'P 1'
#
loop_
_entity.id
_entity.type
_entity.pdbx_description
1 polymer ?
#
loop_
_entity_poly.entity_id
_entity_poly.type
_entity_poly.pdbx_seq_one_letter_code
_entity_poly.pdbx_strand_id
1 'polypeptide(L)'
;PADREAPCIHHVYRLKEPTPACFFRDDGLSDKIGFTYATWHAEDAVADLVHHLENIDGTCHDRQHRVVSIILDGENCWEHYPHNGEFFLHALYQALGRHPRFRLTTFSGASANASTPLPLTRLVTGSWVYGTLTTWIGDPDKNRAWEMLCAAKTVYDEVLAAGELDAGHRELAQRQLALCEASDWFWWFGDYNPAATVAEFDALFRDHLGQLYRLLGRPLPAELASIQFMGSGTPELGGVMRRGQDG
;
A
#
# COMPACT_ATOMS: atom_id res chain seq x y z
N PRO A 1 -13.29 31.03 -13.03
CA PRO A 1 -13.24 30.89 -11.56
C PRO A 1 -11.79 30.63 -11.15
N ALA A 2 -11.21 31.61 -10.46
CA ALA A 2 -9.77 31.76 -10.21
C ALA A 2 -9.10 30.51 -9.62
N ASP A 3 -7.81 30.35 -9.97
CA ASP A 3 -6.82 29.51 -9.31
C ASP A 3 -7.14 29.29 -7.83
N ARG A 4 -7.72 28.14 -7.53
CA ARG A 4 -7.52 27.55 -6.22
C ARG A 4 -6.21 26.78 -6.36
N GLU A 5 -5.11 27.41 -5.96
CA GLU A 5 -3.90 26.69 -5.59
C GLU A 5 -4.34 25.44 -4.80
N ALA A 6 -3.89 24.27 -5.26
CA ALA A 6 -4.22 23.03 -4.59
C ALA A 6 -3.81 23.19 -3.12
N PRO A 7 -4.70 22.90 -2.15
CA PRO A 7 -4.38 23.05 -0.75
C PRO A 7 -3.13 22.22 -0.42
N CYS A 8 -2.11 22.85 0.17
CA CYS A 8 -0.87 22.20 0.59
C CYS A 8 -1.18 20.96 1.42
N ILE A 9 -0.74 19.78 0.97
CA ILE A 9 -1.03 18.47 1.60
C ILE A 9 -0.18 18.19 2.85
N HIS A 10 0.81 19.04 3.13
CA HIS A 10 1.83 18.82 4.17
C HIS A 10 1.38 19.26 5.55
N HIS A 11 0.22 18.77 5.98
CA HIS A 11 -0.35 19.05 7.29
C HIS A 11 -0.96 17.78 7.91
N VAL A 12 -1.22 17.85 9.21
CA VAL A 12 -2.06 16.86 9.89
C VAL A 12 -3.52 17.21 9.62
N TYR A 13 -4.29 16.25 9.12
CA TYR A 13 -5.72 16.42 8.87
C TYR A 13 -6.56 15.59 9.83
N ARG A 14 -7.82 15.97 10.01
CA ARG A 14 -8.82 15.16 10.73
C ARG A 14 -10.21 15.38 10.14
N LEU A 15 -11.00 14.33 10.02
CA LEU A 15 -12.42 14.46 9.65
C LEU A 15 -13.21 15.14 10.78
N LYS A 16 -14.42 15.61 10.47
CA LYS A 16 -15.26 16.33 11.46
C LYS A 16 -15.69 15.46 12.65
N GLU A 17 -15.68 14.13 12.49
CA GLU A 17 -15.97 13.15 13.53
C GLU A 17 -14.68 12.71 14.25
N PRO A 18 -14.75 12.16 15.48
CA PRO A 18 -13.58 11.66 16.20
C PRO A 18 -12.94 10.51 15.41
N THR A 19 -11.97 10.87 14.58
CA THR A 19 -11.26 10.01 13.65
C THR A 19 -9.76 10.09 13.93
N PRO A 20 -8.99 9.06 13.54
CA PRO A 20 -7.53 9.13 13.56
C PRO A 20 -7.01 10.36 12.78
N ALA A 21 -5.82 10.83 13.14
CA ALA A 21 -5.13 11.84 12.34
C ALA A 21 -4.79 11.26 10.95
N CYS A 22 -5.02 12.05 9.90
CA CYS A 22 -4.72 11.70 8.52
C CYS A 22 -3.51 12.48 8.03
N PHE A 23 -2.64 11.78 7.30
CA PHE A 23 -1.47 12.34 6.64
C PHE A 23 -1.56 11.96 5.16
N PHE A 24 -1.25 12.90 4.29
CA PHE A 24 -1.21 12.64 2.86
C PHE A 24 0.22 12.36 2.42
N ARG A 25 0.37 11.29 1.64
CA ARG A 25 1.62 10.94 0.97
C ARG A 25 1.96 12.04 -0.03
N ASP A 26 3.22 12.48 -0.02
CA ASP A 26 3.78 13.20 -1.16
C ASP A 26 4.22 12.18 -2.21
N ASP A 27 3.43 12.04 -3.27
CA ASP A 27 3.71 11.08 -4.34
C ASP A 27 5.03 11.39 -5.06
N GLY A 28 5.34 12.67 -5.29
CA GLY A 28 6.54 13.08 -6.00
C GLY A 28 7.82 12.73 -5.23
N LEU A 29 7.87 13.06 -3.94
CA LEU A 29 9.02 12.71 -3.09
C LEU A 29 9.14 11.20 -2.89
N SER A 30 8.01 10.52 -2.67
CA SER A 30 8.00 9.09 -2.40
C SER A 30 8.38 8.28 -3.65
N ASP A 31 7.89 8.67 -4.83
CA ASP A 31 8.22 8.01 -6.10
C ASP A 31 9.65 8.31 -6.56
N LYS A 32 10.21 9.50 -6.24
CA LYS A 32 11.64 9.78 -6.47
C LYS A 32 12.53 8.78 -5.73
N ILE A 33 12.23 8.49 -4.47
CA ILE A 33 12.94 7.47 -3.70
C ILE A 33 12.63 6.07 -4.26
N GLY A 34 11.36 5.76 -4.54
CA GLY A 34 10.97 4.43 -5.00
C GLY A 34 11.53 4.03 -6.37
N PHE A 35 11.67 4.98 -7.30
CA PHE A 35 11.88 4.68 -8.72
C PHE A 35 12.95 5.51 -9.43
N THR A 36 13.49 6.58 -8.84
CA THR A 36 14.43 7.47 -9.54
C THR A 36 15.84 7.43 -8.94
N TYR A 37 15.96 7.65 -7.64
CA TYR A 37 17.26 7.83 -6.98
C TYR A 37 18.09 6.56 -6.88
N ALA A 38 17.52 5.37 -7.12
CA ALA A 38 18.26 4.11 -7.17
C ALA A 38 19.45 4.14 -8.15
N THR A 39 19.36 4.95 -9.22
CA THR A 39 20.40 5.09 -10.24
C THR A 39 21.35 6.27 -10.01
N TRP A 40 21.14 7.06 -8.96
CA TRP A 40 21.89 8.28 -8.67
C TRP A 40 23.00 8.01 -7.65
N HIS A 41 23.99 8.91 -7.59
CA HIS A 41 24.89 8.95 -6.45
C HIS A 41 24.10 9.35 -5.20
N ALA A 42 24.38 8.71 -4.07
CA ALA A 42 23.61 8.90 -2.83
C ALA A 42 23.55 10.37 -2.39
N GLU A 43 24.68 11.08 -2.44
CA GLU A 43 24.72 12.51 -2.06
C GLU A 43 23.92 13.40 -3.02
N ASP A 44 23.96 13.13 -4.33
CA ASP A 44 23.20 13.91 -5.32
C ASP A 44 21.70 13.72 -5.14
N ALA A 45 21.26 12.47 -4.91
CA ALA A 45 19.88 12.14 -4.63
C ALA A 45 19.38 12.81 -3.34
N VAL A 46 20.18 12.80 -2.28
CA VAL A 46 19.84 13.47 -1.01
C VAL A 46 19.80 14.98 -1.18
N ALA A 47 20.73 15.57 -1.93
CA ALA A 47 20.73 17.01 -2.20
C ALA A 47 19.47 17.44 -2.97
N ASP A 48 19.06 16.68 -4.00
CA ASP A 48 17.81 16.90 -4.74
C ASP A 48 16.59 16.79 -3.81
N LEU A 49 16.51 15.74 -3.00
CA LEU A 49 15.39 15.54 -2.08
C LEU A 49 15.29 16.67 -1.04
N VAL A 50 16.42 17.08 -0.45
CA VAL A 50 16.48 18.21 0.48
C VAL A 50 16.02 19.48 -0.22
N HIS A 51 16.49 19.75 -1.44
CA HIS A 51 16.06 20.92 -2.20
C HIS A 51 14.53 20.93 -2.44
N HIS A 52 13.92 19.77 -2.71
CA HIS A 52 12.46 19.68 -2.82
C HIS A 52 11.75 19.99 -1.48
N LEU A 53 12.25 19.49 -0.35
CA LEU A 53 11.71 19.82 0.97
C LEU A 53 11.82 21.31 1.28
N GLU A 54 12.92 21.93 0.87
CA GLU A 54 13.15 23.37 1.01
C GLU A 54 12.18 24.22 0.18
N ASN A 55 11.84 23.74 -1.02
CA ASN A 55 10.84 24.36 -1.87
C ASN A 55 9.44 24.26 -1.26
N ILE A 56 9.07 23.09 -0.72
CA ILE A 56 7.80 22.89 0.01
C ILE A 56 7.68 23.84 1.21
N ASP A 57 8.76 24.03 1.96
CA ASP A 57 8.80 24.98 3.09
C ASP A 57 8.53 26.43 2.63
N GLY A 58 8.99 26.79 1.43
CA GLY A 58 8.81 28.10 0.82
C GLY A 58 7.40 28.37 0.27
N THR A 59 6.70 27.34 -0.22
CA THR A 59 5.44 27.49 -0.97
C THR A 59 4.18 27.34 -0.13
N CYS A 60 4.19 26.52 0.94
CA CYS A 60 2.98 26.31 1.75
C CYS A 60 2.70 27.52 2.68
N HIS A 61 1.66 28.31 2.41
CA HIS A 61 1.42 29.56 3.15
C HIS A 61 1.10 29.41 4.65
N ASP A 62 0.59 28.27 5.11
CA ASP A 62 0.42 27.99 6.53
C ASP A 62 1.72 27.47 7.13
N ARG A 63 2.48 28.34 7.82
CA ARG A 63 3.81 28.01 8.36
C ARG A 63 3.77 27.21 9.65
N GLN A 64 2.61 27.10 10.30
CA GLN A 64 2.53 26.42 11.60
C GLN A 64 2.24 24.92 11.40
N HIS A 65 3.00 24.09 12.10
CA HIS A 65 2.77 22.64 12.19
C HIS A 65 2.73 21.88 10.85
N ARG A 66 3.55 22.30 9.87
CA ARG A 66 3.73 21.55 8.62
C ARG A 66 4.40 20.20 8.86
N VAL A 67 3.91 19.19 8.16
CA VAL A 67 4.43 17.83 8.19
C VAL A 67 4.50 17.32 6.76
N VAL A 68 5.72 17.18 6.25
CA VAL A 68 5.94 16.48 4.96
C VAL A 68 5.98 14.99 5.25
N SER A 69 5.08 14.23 4.63
CA SER A 69 4.99 12.79 4.81
C SER A 69 5.49 12.08 3.57
N ILE A 70 6.63 11.40 3.70
CA ILE A 70 7.18 10.52 2.68
C ILE A 70 6.80 9.09 3.09
N ILE A 71 5.98 8.43 2.28
CA ILE A 71 5.40 7.12 2.59
C ILE A 71 5.70 6.19 1.42
N LEU A 72 6.48 5.16 1.68
CA LEU A 72 6.98 4.21 0.70
C LEU A 72 7.01 2.81 1.29
N ASP A 73 7.14 1.83 0.40
CA ASP A 73 7.38 0.44 0.79
C ASP A 73 8.72 0.28 1.52
N GLY A 74 8.74 -0.58 2.53
CA GLY A 74 9.87 -0.80 3.42
C GLY A 74 10.95 -1.71 2.87
N GLU A 75 10.65 -2.54 1.86
CA GLU A 75 11.58 -3.55 1.32
C GLU A 75 11.87 -3.32 -0.17
N ASN A 76 10.81 -3.21 -0.98
CA ASN A 76 10.89 -3.38 -2.43
C ASN A 76 11.78 -2.37 -3.18
N CYS A 77 11.92 -1.12 -2.70
CA CYS A 77 12.74 -0.14 -3.42
C CYS A 77 14.24 -0.31 -3.17
N TRP A 78 14.63 -0.86 -2.02
CA TRP A 78 16.02 -0.82 -1.56
C TRP A 78 16.92 -1.78 -2.32
N GLU A 79 16.39 -2.92 -2.80
CA GLU A 79 17.14 -3.90 -3.60
C GLU A 79 17.74 -3.30 -4.88
N HIS A 80 17.17 -2.20 -5.37
CA HIS A 80 17.64 -1.49 -6.55
C HIS A 80 18.72 -0.45 -6.25
N TYR A 81 18.97 -0.15 -4.97
CA TYR A 81 20.03 0.77 -4.56
C TYR A 81 21.33 0.02 -4.28
N PRO A 82 22.50 0.66 -4.48
CA PRO A 82 23.77 0.15 -3.97
C PRO A 82 23.68 -0.16 -2.48
N HIS A 83 24.12 -1.37 -2.09
CA HIS A 83 24.11 -1.84 -0.70
C HIS A 83 22.74 -1.72 -0.02
N ASN A 84 21.66 -2.06 -0.75
CA ASN A 84 20.29 -2.05 -0.23
C ASN A 84 19.90 -0.70 0.41
N GLY A 85 20.33 0.41 -0.20
CA GLY A 85 19.98 1.77 0.23
C GLY A 85 20.80 2.31 1.39
N GLU A 86 21.78 1.56 1.93
CA GLU A 86 22.59 1.97 3.09
C GLU A 86 23.18 3.38 2.94
N PHE A 87 23.87 3.64 1.84
CA PHE A 87 24.51 4.94 1.61
C PHE A 87 23.50 6.09 1.50
N PHE A 88 22.40 5.88 0.79
CA PHE A 88 21.34 6.87 0.64
C PHE A 88 20.68 7.18 1.97
N LEU A 89 20.26 6.16 2.73
CA LEU A 89 19.61 6.33 4.02
C LEU A 89 20.53 7.03 5.02
N HIS A 90 21.81 6.63 5.09
CA HIS A 90 22.78 7.25 5.97
C HIS A 90 22.97 8.74 5.65
N ALA A 91 23.20 9.06 4.37
CA ALA A 91 23.35 10.44 3.90
C ALA A 91 22.07 11.27 4.16
N LEU A 92 20.89 10.70 3.92
CA LEU A 92 19.61 11.35 4.14
C LEU A 92 19.39 11.73 5.59
N TYR A 93 19.55 10.76 6.51
CA TYR A 93 19.36 11.01 7.94
C TYR A 93 20.42 11.98 8.50
N GLN A 94 21.66 11.94 8.00
CA GLN A 94 22.67 12.94 8.37
C GLN A 94 22.29 14.36 7.89
N ALA A 95 21.87 14.49 6.63
CA ALA A 95 21.49 15.77 6.06
C ALA A 95 20.29 16.38 6.79
N LEU A 96 19.21 15.60 6.97
CA LEU A 96 18.00 16.06 7.65
C LEU A 96 18.22 16.30 9.15
N GLY A 97 19.01 15.45 9.82
CA GLY A 97 19.31 15.59 11.25
C GLY A 97 20.15 16.84 11.60
N ARG A 98 20.92 17.36 10.64
CA ARG A 98 21.70 18.60 10.79
C ARG A 98 21.04 19.82 10.16
N HIS A 99 19.92 19.65 9.47
CA HIS A 99 19.30 20.72 8.72
C HIS A 99 18.67 21.77 9.65
N PRO A 100 18.99 23.07 9.52
CA PRO A 100 18.53 24.09 10.45
C PRO A 100 17.02 24.38 10.37
N ARG A 101 16.38 24.01 9.25
CA ARG A 101 14.94 24.26 9.01
C ARG A 101 14.04 23.05 9.25
N PHE A 102 14.60 21.84 9.32
CA PHE A 102 13.81 20.62 9.38
C PHE A 102 13.99 19.90 10.70
N ARG A 103 12.94 19.21 11.11
CA ARG A 103 12.96 18.35 12.30
C ARG A 103 12.30 17.03 11.96
N LEU A 104 13.07 15.95 12.03
CA LEU A 104 12.55 14.60 11.92
C LEU A 104 11.60 14.31 13.09
N THR A 105 10.50 13.64 12.81
CA THR A 105 9.49 13.23 13.79
C THR A 105 8.81 11.96 13.33
N THR A 106 8.13 11.27 14.24
CA THR A 106 7.18 10.20 13.92
C THR A 106 5.80 10.78 13.67
N PHE A 107 4.88 9.99 13.09
CA PHE A 107 3.46 10.38 12.99
C PHE A 107 2.81 10.65 14.35
N SER A 108 3.16 9.88 15.38
CA SER A 108 2.68 10.11 16.74
C SER A 108 3.20 11.43 17.33
N GLY A 109 4.48 11.74 17.12
CA GLY A 109 5.08 13.01 17.51
C GLY A 109 4.49 14.19 16.74
N ALA A 110 4.24 14.04 15.44
CA ALA A 110 3.60 15.05 14.61
C ALA A 110 2.16 15.32 15.07
N SER A 111 1.39 14.26 15.35
CA SER A 111 0.00 14.35 15.83
C SER A 111 -0.09 14.99 17.22
N ALA A 112 0.84 14.68 18.12
CA ALA A 112 0.87 15.25 19.47
C ALA A 112 1.30 16.73 19.48
N ASN A 113 2.17 17.12 18.56
CA ASN A 113 2.66 18.51 18.42
C ASN A 113 1.76 19.38 17.53
N ALA A 114 0.79 18.80 16.82
CA ALA A 114 -0.17 19.54 16.01
C ALA A 114 -1.25 20.13 16.93
N SER A 115 -1.10 21.41 17.29
CA SER A 115 -2.01 22.14 18.17
C SER A 115 -3.47 22.06 17.69
N THR A 116 -3.68 22.06 16.36
CA THR A 116 -4.98 21.87 15.72
C THR A 116 -4.81 21.22 14.33
N PRO A 117 -5.19 19.95 14.11
CA PRO A 117 -5.26 19.36 12.78
C PRO A 117 -6.20 20.16 11.87
N LEU A 118 -5.86 20.26 10.58
CA LEU A 118 -6.73 20.89 9.58
C LEU A 118 -7.98 20.04 9.31
N PRO A 119 -9.16 20.66 9.13
CA PRO A 119 -10.38 19.92 8.87
C PRO A 119 -10.36 19.28 7.48
N LEU A 120 -10.49 17.96 7.42
CA LEU A 120 -10.77 17.21 6.20
C LEU A 120 -12.29 17.09 6.03
N THR A 121 -12.84 17.72 4.99
CA THR A 121 -14.30 17.75 4.79
C THR A 121 -14.85 16.40 4.36
N ARG A 122 -14.10 15.69 3.52
CA ARG A 122 -14.49 14.41 2.94
C ARG A 122 -13.25 13.62 2.57
N LEU A 123 -13.26 12.34 2.88
CA LEU A 123 -12.35 11.36 2.29
C LEU A 123 -13.09 10.62 1.18
N VAL A 124 -12.42 10.41 0.05
CA VAL A 124 -12.95 9.66 -1.09
C VAL A 124 -12.33 8.27 -1.13
N THR A 125 -13.06 7.30 -1.67
CA THR A 125 -12.54 5.96 -1.89
C THR A 125 -11.46 5.99 -2.96
N GLY A 126 -10.32 5.36 -2.66
CA GLY A 126 -9.19 5.24 -3.57
C GLY A 126 -8.04 4.53 -2.89
N SER A 127 -6.92 4.43 -3.60
CA SER A 127 -5.66 3.96 -3.06
C SER A 127 -4.53 4.89 -3.45
N TRP A 128 -3.35 4.67 -2.88
CA TRP A 128 -2.14 5.37 -3.28
C TRP A 128 -1.63 5.03 -4.70
N VAL A 129 -2.20 4.02 -5.36
CA VAL A 129 -1.89 3.66 -6.75
C VAL A 129 -3.03 4.19 -7.64
N TYR A 130 -2.72 5.17 -8.48
CA TYR A 130 -3.64 5.82 -9.43
C TYR A 130 -4.85 6.51 -8.80
N GLY A 131 -4.94 6.62 -7.47
CA GLY A 131 -6.12 7.15 -6.79
C GLY A 131 -7.36 6.26 -6.89
N THR A 132 -7.23 5.01 -7.36
CA THR A 132 -8.35 4.10 -7.58
C THR A 132 -8.12 2.73 -6.92
N LEU A 133 -9.10 1.83 -7.03
CA LEU A 133 -8.98 0.44 -6.58
C LEU A 133 -8.63 -0.54 -7.70
N THR A 134 -8.37 -0.06 -8.92
CA THR A 134 -8.21 -0.91 -10.12
C THR A 134 -7.04 -1.89 -10.04
N THR A 135 -6.08 -1.61 -9.16
CA THR A 135 -4.99 -2.54 -8.82
C THR A 135 -5.51 -3.87 -8.26
N TRP A 136 -6.66 -3.90 -7.58
CA TRP A 136 -7.20 -5.10 -6.93
C TRP A 136 -8.59 -5.54 -7.44
N ILE A 137 -9.25 -4.77 -8.31
CA ILE A 137 -10.59 -5.09 -8.84
C ILE A 137 -10.81 -4.52 -10.24
N GLY A 138 -11.68 -5.16 -11.03
CA GLY A 138 -12.12 -4.68 -12.34
C GLY A 138 -11.57 -5.50 -13.51
N ASP A 139 -10.37 -6.06 -13.35
CA ASP A 139 -9.81 -7.05 -14.27
C ASP A 139 -10.55 -8.41 -14.14
N PRO A 140 -10.80 -9.15 -15.24
CA PRO A 140 -11.52 -10.42 -15.20
C PRO A 140 -10.94 -11.45 -14.24
N ASP A 141 -9.61 -11.61 -14.19
CA ASP A 141 -8.95 -12.58 -13.32
C ASP A 141 -9.12 -12.16 -11.85
N LYS A 142 -8.95 -10.86 -11.55
CA LYS A 142 -9.18 -10.32 -10.20
C LYS A 142 -10.63 -10.48 -9.75
N ASN A 143 -11.59 -10.19 -10.62
CA ASN A 143 -13.02 -10.36 -10.32
C ASN A 143 -13.35 -11.83 -10.05
N ARG A 144 -12.77 -12.74 -10.84
CA ARG A 144 -12.92 -14.17 -10.63
C ARG A 144 -12.36 -14.62 -9.28
N ALA A 145 -11.20 -14.12 -8.87
CA ALA A 145 -10.64 -14.38 -7.54
C ALA A 145 -11.57 -13.88 -6.42
N TRP A 146 -12.22 -12.71 -6.61
CA TRP A 146 -13.20 -12.17 -5.66
C TRP A 146 -14.43 -13.05 -5.54
N GLU A 147 -14.94 -13.59 -6.65
CA GLU A 147 -16.06 -14.54 -6.64
C GLU A 147 -15.71 -15.79 -5.80
N MET A 148 -14.52 -16.35 -6.02
CA MET A 148 -14.04 -17.53 -5.29
C MET A 148 -13.89 -17.25 -3.79
N LEU A 149 -13.32 -16.10 -3.41
CA LEU A 149 -13.18 -15.69 -2.01
C LEU A 149 -14.55 -15.46 -1.36
N CYS A 150 -15.48 -14.77 -2.03
CA CYS A 150 -16.84 -14.55 -1.55
C CYS A 150 -17.61 -15.86 -1.35
N ALA A 151 -17.45 -16.83 -2.26
CA ALA A 151 -18.05 -18.16 -2.11
C ALA A 151 -17.50 -18.89 -0.87
N ALA A 152 -16.18 -18.86 -0.65
CA ALA A 152 -15.55 -19.45 0.53
C ALA A 152 -15.99 -18.74 1.83
N LYS A 153 -16.07 -17.40 1.82
CA LYS A 153 -16.53 -16.60 2.96
C LYS A 153 -17.99 -16.89 3.33
N THR A 154 -18.85 -17.09 2.32
CA THR A 154 -20.26 -17.46 2.55
C THR A 154 -20.35 -18.79 3.31
N VAL A 155 -19.60 -19.80 2.87
CA VAL A 155 -19.54 -21.11 3.54
C VAL A 155 -18.96 -21.00 4.95
N TYR A 156 -17.93 -20.18 5.14
CA TYR A 156 -17.37 -19.88 6.46
C TYR A 156 -18.44 -19.30 7.40
N ASP A 157 -19.19 -18.30 6.95
CA ASP A 157 -20.22 -17.63 7.75
C ASP A 157 -21.37 -18.58 8.11
N GLU A 158 -21.81 -19.42 7.17
CA GLU A 158 -22.82 -20.46 7.40
C GLU A 158 -22.37 -21.45 8.49
N VAL A 159 -21.15 -21.96 8.41
CA VAL A 159 -20.58 -22.91 9.38
C VAL A 159 -20.45 -22.28 10.77
N LEU A 160 -20.03 -21.01 10.84
CA LEU A 160 -19.95 -20.30 12.11
C LEU A 160 -21.32 -20.03 12.74
N ALA A 161 -22.31 -19.67 11.92
CA ALA A 161 -23.68 -19.43 12.38
C ALA A 161 -24.36 -20.73 12.86
N ALA A 162 -24.07 -21.85 12.22
CA ALA A 162 -24.55 -23.17 12.63
C ALA A 162 -23.89 -23.70 13.92
N GLY A 163 -22.78 -23.08 14.35
CA GLY A 163 -22.07 -23.48 15.57
C GLY A 163 -21.37 -24.84 15.44
N GLU A 164 -21.02 -25.24 14.21
CA GLU A 164 -20.47 -26.57 13.91
C GLU A 164 -18.99 -26.73 14.32
N LEU A 165 -18.30 -25.63 14.61
CA LEU A 165 -16.89 -25.63 15.01
C LEU A 165 -16.73 -25.34 16.49
N ASP A 166 -15.86 -26.13 17.14
CA ASP A 166 -15.34 -25.79 18.45
C ASP A 166 -14.44 -24.53 18.40
N ALA A 167 -14.04 -24.04 19.58
CA ALA A 167 -13.26 -22.82 19.70
C ALA A 167 -11.91 -22.88 18.97
N GLY A 168 -11.23 -24.04 19.00
CA GLY A 168 -9.92 -24.20 18.36
C GLY A 168 -10.03 -24.22 16.84
N HIS A 169 -10.99 -24.98 16.30
CA HIS A 169 -11.25 -25.01 14.86
C HIS A 169 -11.73 -23.66 14.33
N ARG A 170 -12.52 -22.92 15.11
CA ARG A 170 -12.94 -21.55 14.77
C ARG A 170 -11.75 -20.62 14.63
N GLU A 171 -10.79 -20.66 15.56
CA GLU A 171 -9.59 -19.82 15.48
C GLU A 171 -8.73 -20.17 14.26
N LEU A 172 -8.55 -21.46 13.98
CA LEU A 172 -7.81 -21.92 12.79
C LEU A 172 -8.51 -21.47 11.50
N ALA A 173 -9.83 -21.62 11.42
CA ALA A 173 -10.61 -21.19 10.25
C ALA A 173 -10.54 -19.66 10.07
N GLN A 174 -10.60 -18.88 11.16
CA GLN A 174 -10.46 -17.42 11.11
C GLN A 174 -9.09 -16.99 10.59
N ARG A 175 -8.02 -17.62 11.09
CA ARG A 175 -6.64 -17.36 10.61
C ARG A 175 -6.48 -17.75 9.14
N GLN A 176 -7.05 -18.89 8.74
CA GLN A 176 -7.00 -19.33 7.36
C GLN A 176 -7.76 -18.39 6.43
N LEU A 177 -8.95 -17.93 6.83
CA LEU A 177 -9.72 -16.94 6.07
C LEU A 177 -8.92 -15.64 5.90
N ALA A 178 -8.24 -15.16 6.95
CA ALA A 178 -7.39 -13.97 6.86
C ALA A 178 -6.24 -14.12 5.83
N LEU A 179 -5.70 -15.34 5.65
CA LEU A 179 -4.74 -15.62 4.58
C LEU A 179 -5.39 -15.55 3.19
N CYS A 180 -6.61 -16.09 3.05
CA CYS A 180 -7.38 -16.00 1.80
C CYS A 180 -7.76 -14.55 1.45
N GLU A 181 -7.93 -13.68 2.45
CA GLU A 181 -8.31 -12.27 2.29
C GLU A 181 -7.11 -11.34 2.01
N ALA A 182 -5.87 -11.87 1.91
CA ALA A 182 -4.70 -11.06 1.61
C ALA A 182 -4.83 -10.33 0.26
N SER A 183 -4.50 -9.04 0.23
CA SER A 183 -4.64 -8.24 -1.00
C SER A 183 -3.60 -8.60 -2.08
N ASP A 184 -2.51 -9.26 -1.69
CA ASP A 184 -1.45 -9.73 -2.59
C ASP A 184 -1.99 -10.59 -3.72
N TRP A 185 -2.96 -11.49 -3.44
CA TRP A 185 -3.60 -12.30 -4.48
C TRP A 185 -4.10 -11.42 -5.63
N PHE A 186 -4.83 -10.36 -5.28
CA PHE A 186 -5.45 -9.44 -6.23
C PHE A 186 -4.47 -8.45 -6.85
N TRP A 187 -3.32 -8.21 -6.22
CA TRP A 187 -2.22 -7.45 -6.81
C TRP A 187 -1.57 -8.21 -7.96
N TRP A 188 -1.37 -9.52 -7.79
CA TRP A 188 -0.65 -10.36 -8.74
C TRP A 188 -1.50 -10.85 -9.90
N PHE A 189 -2.80 -11.12 -9.72
CA PHE A 189 -3.64 -11.61 -10.81
C PHE A 189 -3.88 -10.59 -11.93
N GLY A 190 -4.10 -11.10 -13.15
CA GLY A 190 -4.36 -10.32 -14.36
C GLY A 190 -3.16 -10.20 -15.30
N ASP A 191 -3.39 -9.53 -16.43
CA ASP A 191 -2.47 -9.45 -17.57
C ASP A 191 -1.25 -8.56 -17.36
N TYR A 192 -1.27 -7.70 -16.34
CA TYR A 192 -0.15 -6.80 -16.03
C TYR A 192 1.10 -7.53 -15.53
N ASN A 193 0.96 -8.64 -14.80
CA ASN A 193 2.08 -9.31 -14.13
C ASN A 193 2.65 -10.49 -14.94
N PRO A 194 3.90 -10.89 -14.69
CA PRO A 194 4.54 -12.00 -15.39
C PRO A 194 3.82 -13.34 -15.18
N ALA A 195 3.66 -14.11 -16.26
CA ALA A 195 2.92 -15.37 -16.25
C ALA A 195 3.43 -16.39 -15.20
N ALA A 196 4.75 -16.48 -15.02
CA ALA A 196 5.34 -17.37 -14.03
C ALA A 196 4.92 -17.01 -12.60
N THR A 197 4.97 -15.72 -12.25
CA THR A 197 4.53 -15.22 -10.95
C THR A 197 3.04 -15.43 -10.75
N VAL A 198 2.21 -15.13 -11.76
CA VAL A 198 0.76 -15.34 -11.67
C VAL A 198 0.43 -16.82 -11.43
N ALA A 199 1.11 -17.75 -12.09
CA ALA A 199 0.90 -19.18 -11.91
C ALA A 199 1.23 -19.65 -10.47
N GLU A 200 2.29 -19.10 -9.85
CA GLU A 200 2.64 -19.39 -8.46
C GLU A 200 1.57 -18.88 -7.49
N PHE A 201 1.14 -17.62 -7.64
CA PHE A 201 0.09 -17.03 -6.81
C PHE A 201 -1.27 -17.72 -7.01
N ASP A 202 -1.60 -18.16 -8.23
CA ASP A 202 -2.80 -18.96 -8.53
C ASP A 202 -2.81 -20.27 -7.72
N ALA A 203 -1.69 -21.00 -7.75
CA ALA A 203 -1.56 -22.26 -7.02
C ALA A 203 -1.68 -22.07 -5.50
N LEU A 204 -1.00 -21.07 -4.95
CA LEU A 204 -1.04 -20.75 -3.52
C LEU A 204 -2.45 -20.32 -3.07
N PHE A 205 -3.09 -19.42 -3.82
CA PHE A 205 -4.43 -18.94 -3.48
C PHE A 205 -5.46 -20.08 -3.48
N ARG A 206 -5.43 -20.96 -4.49
CA ARG A 206 -6.30 -22.13 -4.54
C ARG A 206 -6.04 -23.10 -3.39
N ASP A 207 -4.79 -23.31 -2.97
CA ASP A 207 -4.49 -24.16 -1.82
C ASP A 207 -4.97 -23.53 -0.50
N HIS A 208 -4.83 -22.22 -0.33
CA HIS A 208 -5.37 -21.50 0.84
C HIS A 208 -6.89 -21.60 0.93
N LEU A 209 -7.60 -21.39 -0.19
CA LEU A 209 -9.05 -21.60 -0.25
C LEU A 209 -9.40 -23.06 0.05
N GLY A 210 -8.71 -24.02 -0.59
CA GLY A 210 -8.93 -25.44 -0.36
C GLY A 210 -8.75 -25.83 1.10
N GLN A 211 -7.74 -25.26 1.77
CA GLN A 211 -7.49 -25.51 3.18
C GLN A 211 -8.54 -24.90 4.09
N LEU A 212 -9.11 -23.74 3.73
CA LEU A 212 -10.27 -23.18 4.42
C LEU A 212 -11.47 -24.14 4.35
N TYR A 213 -11.80 -24.66 3.16
CA TYR A 213 -12.89 -25.65 3.01
C TYR A 213 -12.66 -26.90 3.87
N ARG A 214 -11.42 -27.41 3.94
CA ARG A 214 -11.08 -28.56 4.78
C ARG A 214 -11.29 -28.27 6.27
N LEU A 215 -10.85 -27.10 6.74
CA LEU A 215 -11.06 -26.68 8.14
C LEU A 215 -12.55 -26.51 8.49
N LEU A 216 -13.36 -26.11 7.52
CA LEU A 216 -14.81 -25.99 7.64
C LEU A 216 -15.56 -27.34 7.52
N GLY A 217 -14.84 -28.44 7.26
CA GLY A 217 -15.44 -29.76 7.05
C GLY A 217 -16.33 -29.83 5.81
N ARG A 218 -16.04 -29.01 4.78
CA ARG A 218 -16.82 -28.92 3.55
C ARG A 218 -16.05 -29.48 2.35
N PRO A 219 -16.74 -30.01 1.32
CA PRO A 219 -16.08 -30.49 0.11
C PRO A 219 -15.41 -29.33 -0.64
N LEU A 220 -14.29 -29.62 -1.31
CA LEU A 220 -13.60 -28.62 -2.13
C LEU A 220 -14.43 -28.33 -3.40
N PRO A 221 -14.62 -27.04 -3.75
CA PRO A 221 -15.16 -26.67 -5.05
C PRO A 221 -14.30 -27.20 -6.20
N ALA A 222 -14.94 -27.71 -7.26
CA ALA A 222 -14.26 -28.31 -8.42
C ALA A 222 -13.32 -27.32 -9.14
N GLU A 223 -13.68 -26.03 -9.13
CA GLU A 223 -12.88 -24.94 -9.68
C GLU A 223 -11.49 -24.79 -9.05
N LEU A 224 -11.29 -25.23 -7.80
CA LEU A 224 -9.96 -25.17 -7.16
C LEU A 224 -8.97 -26.19 -7.76
N ALA A 225 -9.45 -27.18 -8.53
CA ALA A 225 -8.63 -28.20 -9.17
C ALA A 225 -8.03 -27.77 -10.52
N SER A 226 -8.49 -26.66 -11.10
CA SER A 226 -7.98 -26.12 -12.36
C SER A 226 -7.28 -24.78 -12.16
N ILE A 227 -6.26 -24.53 -12.98
CA ILE A 227 -5.62 -23.21 -13.09
C ILE A 227 -6.70 -22.16 -13.40
N GLN A 228 -6.70 -21.05 -12.67
CA GLN A 228 -7.64 -19.95 -12.89
C GLN A 228 -6.99 -18.76 -13.59
N PHE A 229 -5.71 -18.48 -13.30
CA PHE A 229 -5.03 -17.25 -13.74
C PHE A 229 -3.72 -17.56 -14.46
N MET A 230 -3.44 -16.85 -15.56
CA MET A 230 -2.29 -17.15 -16.43
C MET A 230 -1.23 -16.04 -16.45
N GLY A 231 -1.61 -14.77 -16.39
CA GLY A 231 -0.69 -13.63 -16.53
C GLY A 231 -0.04 -13.53 -17.91
N SER A 232 0.47 -12.35 -18.26
CA SER A 232 1.11 -12.13 -19.59
C SER A 232 2.01 -10.90 -19.68
N GLY A 233 2.17 -10.12 -18.61
CA GLY A 233 2.80 -8.80 -18.67
C GLY A 233 4.29 -8.77 -18.32
N THR A 234 4.91 -7.62 -18.55
CA THR A 234 6.33 -7.32 -18.25
C THR A 234 6.47 -5.97 -17.55
N PRO A 235 6.06 -5.89 -16.27
CA PRO A 235 5.98 -4.61 -15.54
C PRO A 235 7.35 -4.08 -15.09
N GLU A 236 7.41 -2.76 -14.82
CA GLU A 236 8.58 -2.11 -14.20
C GLU A 236 8.91 -2.81 -12.87
N LEU A 237 10.20 -3.03 -12.61
CA LEU A 237 10.68 -3.73 -11.41
C LEU A 237 10.04 -5.10 -11.16
N GLY A 238 9.52 -5.78 -12.19
CA GLY A 238 8.87 -7.08 -12.04
C GLY A 238 7.48 -7.03 -11.38
N GLY A 239 6.92 -5.85 -11.16
CA GLY A 239 5.54 -5.67 -10.70
C GLY A 239 5.37 -5.61 -9.18
N VAL A 240 6.47 -5.65 -8.41
CA VAL A 240 6.46 -5.56 -6.94
C VAL A 240 6.06 -4.17 -6.42
N MET A 241 6.28 -3.12 -7.23
CA MET A 241 5.90 -1.76 -6.91
C MET A 241 5.21 -1.09 -8.10
N ARG A 242 4.36 -0.10 -7.79
CA ARG A 242 3.70 0.76 -8.77
C ARG A 242 3.81 2.22 -8.34
N ARG A 243 3.86 3.12 -9.32
CA ARG A 243 3.89 4.57 -9.10
C ARG A 243 2.56 5.08 -8.56
N GLY A 244 2.59 6.22 -7.90
CA GLY A 244 1.37 6.82 -7.35
C GLY A 244 0.43 7.35 -8.43
N GLN A 245 1.00 7.83 -9.53
CA GLN A 245 0.27 8.37 -10.68
C GLN A 245 0.81 7.77 -11.97
N ASP A 246 -0.04 7.73 -13.00
CA ASP A 246 0.42 7.51 -14.37
C ASP A 246 1.25 8.73 -14.80
N GLY A 247 2.44 8.48 -15.35
CA GLY A 247 3.36 9.52 -15.82
C GLY A 247 2.85 10.28 -17.04
#